data_AF-A0A1H3IN10-F1
#
_entry.id   AF-A0A1H3IN10-F1
#
_cell.length_a   1.000
_cell.length_b   1.000
_cell.length_c   1.000
_cell.angle_alpha   90.00
_cell.angle_beta   90.00
_cell.angle_gamma   90.00
#
_symmetry.space_group_name_H-M   'P 1'
#
loop_
_entity.id
_entity.type
_entity.pdbx_description
1 polymer ?
#
loop_
_entity_poly.entity_id
_entity_poly.type
_entity_poly.pdbx_seq_one_letter_code
_entity_poly.pdbx_strand_id
1 'polypeptide(L)'
;MPKDGGEPFPVANADPLDEELNAAAGLADQQPWRWRVNARSCLVATDAAVDRRPASALPWEPLDEAPGWWDRMLTVHFPTAEVATCSTWADVTSMLFEGGPGTRSAVWLRRQHAGMEITGHLLYAFNDDGQAVFLDGQRGSLARLNDDEIGQLVVARFHRPIGREGEMLRAPWENAAPDLQAALDKATSWLDHTYQEPVVVVSPDEADETERGWLFACTTRRFQEFGDWRDQMLDAALVVPKKAGEAPFGLPNNDPWSYLMGWNARQEGLSAPPAPAAAAWFEPTMRELGPALSATIHQSWGEVLTEIASAPTGAKALVWIRRTDFRGRESVGNLLVAVNEGGEVRLIDSLAENGHPSFDQETLALHVIRYV
;
A
#
# COMPACT_ATOMS: atom_id res chain seq x y z
N MET A 1 -1.53 36.35 -13.65
CA MET A 1 -0.49 36.48 -14.70
C MET A 1 0.83 36.73 -14.02
N PRO A 2 1.83 35.85 -14.18
CA PRO A 2 3.17 36.06 -13.64
C PRO A 2 3.78 37.36 -14.18
N LYS A 3 4.42 38.15 -13.31
CA LYS A 3 5.07 39.43 -13.71
C LYS A 3 6.46 39.23 -14.32
N ASP A 4 7.03 38.04 -14.15
CA ASP A 4 8.35 37.62 -14.63
C ASP A 4 8.33 37.11 -16.08
N GLY A 5 7.17 37.09 -16.74
CA GLY A 5 7.00 36.58 -18.10
C GLY A 5 6.78 35.06 -18.17
N GLY A 6 6.58 34.38 -17.04
CA GLY A 6 6.20 32.97 -17.00
C GLY A 6 4.83 32.69 -17.63
N GLU A 7 4.60 31.42 -17.97
CA GLU A 7 3.33 30.99 -18.56
C GLU A 7 2.15 31.24 -17.62
N PRO A 8 0.99 31.68 -18.12
CA PRO A 8 -0.23 31.79 -17.32
C PRO A 8 -0.62 30.43 -16.74
N PHE A 9 -1.01 30.42 -15.47
CA PHE A 9 -1.54 29.23 -14.82
C PHE A 9 -2.79 29.57 -14.00
N PRO A 10 -3.71 28.62 -13.81
CA PRO A 10 -4.83 28.79 -12.90
C PRO A 10 -4.36 28.75 -11.43
N VAL A 11 -5.00 29.54 -10.58
CA VAL A 11 -4.78 29.50 -9.13
C VAL A 11 -5.48 28.30 -8.49
N ALA A 12 -4.97 27.83 -7.36
CA ALA A 12 -5.50 26.68 -6.64
C ALA A 12 -6.93 26.90 -6.13
N ASN A 13 -7.78 25.87 -6.17
CA ASN A 13 -9.11 25.95 -5.57
C ASN A 13 -9.04 26.12 -4.04
N ALA A 14 -8.17 25.36 -3.39
CA ALA A 14 -8.05 25.36 -1.93
C ALA A 14 -7.48 26.67 -1.33
N ASP A 15 -6.61 27.36 -2.06
CA ASP A 15 -6.07 28.66 -1.64
C ASP A 15 -5.66 29.54 -2.84
N PRO A 16 -6.60 30.31 -3.41
CA PRO A 16 -6.30 31.09 -4.61
C PRO A 16 -5.50 32.36 -4.36
N LEU A 17 -5.37 32.79 -3.09
CA LEU A 17 -4.65 34.01 -2.70
C LEU A 17 -3.26 33.71 -2.13
N ASP A 18 -2.94 32.44 -1.86
CA ASP A 18 -1.62 32.02 -1.41
C ASP A 18 -0.62 32.05 -2.58
N GLU A 19 0.20 33.09 -2.64
CA GLU A 19 1.20 33.25 -3.71
C GLU A 19 2.24 32.14 -3.70
N GLU A 20 2.65 31.62 -2.53
CA GLU A 20 3.68 30.59 -2.41
C GLU A 20 3.17 29.26 -2.96
N LEU A 21 1.96 28.85 -2.55
CA LEU A 21 1.29 27.66 -3.08
C LEU A 21 1.13 27.74 -4.61
N ASN A 22 0.81 28.94 -5.11
CA ASN A 22 0.51 29.14 -6.52
C ASN A 22 1.76 29.31 -7.39
N ALA A 23 2.87 29.79 -6.82
CA ALA A 23 4.16 29.95 -7.49
C ALA A 23 5.06 28.70 -7.40
N ALA A 24 4.75 27.74 -6.51
CA ALA A 24 5.50 26.50 -6.37
C ALA A 24 5.53 25.72 -7.70
N ALA A 25 6.68 25.77 -8.39
CA ALA A 25 6.96 24.94 -9.55
C ALA A 25 7.18 23.50 -9.07
N GLY A 26 6.25 22.59 -9.41
CA GLY A 26 6.42 21.17 -9.13
C GLY A 26 7.70 20.66 -9.81
N LEU A 27 8.64 20.15 -9.01
CA LEU A 27 9.79 19.41 -9.51
C LEU A 27 9.27 18.15 -10.23
N ALA A 28 9.59 18.04 -11.52
CA ALA A 28 9.42 16.88 -12.41
C ALA A 28 8.09 16.67 -13.17
N ASP A 29 7.01 17.41 -12.90
CA ASP A 29 5.73 17.23 -13.64
C ASP A 29 5.47 18.37 -14.63
N GLN A 30 5.02 18.07 -15.85
CA GLN A 30 4.87 19.10 -16.90
C GLN A 30 3.70 20.07 -16.64
N GLN A 31 2.77 19.75 -15.74
CA GLN A 31 1.60 20.59 -15.41
C GLN A 31 1.16 20.44 -13.93
N PRO A 32 1.98 20.85 -12.94
CA PRO A 32 1.70 20.69 -11.51
C PRO A 32 0.43 21.45 -11.06
N TRP A 33 0.00 22.44 -11.85
CA TRP A 33 -1.26 23.15 -11.64
C TRP A 33 -2.49 22.25 -11.78
N ARG A 34 -2.42 21.14 -12.53
CA ARG A 34 -3.55 20.20 -12.69
C ARG A 34 -4.05 19.67 -11.36
N TRP A 35 -3.13 19.39 -10.42
CA TRP A 35 -3.52 18.98 -9.07
C TRP A 35 -4.17 20.11 -8.28
N ARG A 36 -3.65 21.33 -8.41
CA ARG A 36 -4.17 22.55 -7.74
C ARG A 36 -5.59 22.93 -8.18
N VAL A 37 -6.03 22.47 -9.36
CA VAL A 37 -7.40 22.71 -9.86
C VAL A 37 -8.31 21.47 -9.77
N ASN A 38 -7.87 20.40 -9.12
CA ASN A 38 -8.54 19.10 -9.15
C ASN A 38 -9.59 18.89 -8.04
N ALA A 39 -10.24 19.95 -7.56
CA ALA A 39 -11.17 19.86 -6.42
C ALA A 39 -12.31 18.84 -6.66
N ARG A 40 -12.77 18.70 -7.91
CA ARG A 40 -13.84 17.76 -8.29
C ARG A 40 -13.45 16.29 -8.07
N SER A 41 -12.33 15.84 -8.64
CA SER A 41 -11.90 14.45 -8.48
C SER A 41 -11.51 14.15 -7.03
N CYS A 42 -10.96 15.14 -6.32
CA CYS A 42 -10.65 15.02 -4.90
C CYS A 42 -11.91 14.87 -4.03
N LEU A 43 -13.00 15.60 -4.34
CA LEU A 43 -14.29 15.45 -3.68
C LEU A 43 -14.86 14.04 -3.85
N VAL A 44 -14.82 13.49 -5.08
CA VAL A 44 -15.32 12.14 -5.37
C VAL A 44 -14.48 11.08 -4.67
N ALA A 45 -13.15 11.23 -4.65
CA ALA A 45 -12.28 10.34 -3.89
C ALA A 45 -12.54 10.43 -2.38
N THR A 46 -12.82 11.63 -1.86
CA THR A 46 -13.17 11.85 -0.44
C THR A 46 -14.49 11.16 -0.08
N ASP A 47 -15.50 11.25 -0.94
CA ASP A 47 -16.77 10.52 -0.75
C ASP A 47 -16.55 9.01 -0.61
N ALA A 48 -15.70 8.44 -1.45
CA ALA A 48 -15.33 7.03 -1.37
C ALA A 48 -14.53 6.73 -0.08
N ALA A 49 -13.58 7.58 0.28
CA ALA A 49 -12.74 7.42 1.47
C ALA A 49 -13.53 7.50 2.79
N VAL A 50 -14.55 8.37 2.88
CA VAL A 50 -15.48 8.41 4.03
C VAL A 50 -16.23 7.09 4.17
N ASP A 51 -16.56 6.45 3.05
CA ASP A 51 -17.11 5.10 3.01
C ASP A 51 -16.03 4.01 3.10
N ARG A 52 -14.76 4.32 3.37
CA ARG A 52 -13.61 3.39 3.37
C ARG A 52 -13.48 2.56 2.08
N ARG A 53 -13.96 3.09 0.95
CA ARG A 53 -13.77 2.51 -0.38
C ARG A 53 -12.45 3.02 -0.96
N PRO A 54 -11.56 2.15 -1.47
CA PRO A 54 -10.32 2.59 -2.11
C PRO A 54 -10.64 3.42 -3.35
N ALA A 55 -10.13 4.65 -3.38
CA ALA A 55 -10.28 5.56 -4.51
C ALA A 55 -9.10 6.53 -4.56
N SER A 56 -8.69 6.89 -5.77
CA SER A 56 -7.71 7.95 -6.01
C SER A 56 -8.33 9.00 -6.93
N ALA A 57 -8.04 10.28 -6.66
CA ALA A 57 -8.45 11.35 -7.56
C ALA A 57 -7.74 11.20 -8.90
N LEU A 58 -8.52 11.12 -9.99
CA LEU A 58 -7.98 11.16 -11.35
C LEU A 58 -7.43 12.56 -11.66
N PRO A 59 -6.41 12.69 -12.53
CA PRO A 59 -5.93 13.99 -12.99
C PRO A 59 -7.05 14.85 -13.58
N TRP A 60 -6.94 16.18 -13.43
CA TRP A 60 -7.90 17.12 -14.01
C TRP A 60 -7.92 17.04 -15.53
N GLU A 61 -9.12 17.05 -16.12
CA GLU A 61 -9.36 17.11 -17.56
C GLU A 61 -10.30 18.27 -17.94
N PRO A 62 -10.18 18.87 -19.15
CA PRO A 62 -11.03 20.01 -19.55
C PRO A 62 -12.54 19.75 -19.49
N LEU A 63 -12.97 18.50 -19.66
CA LEU A 63 -14.39 18.11 -19.59
C LEU A 63 -14.98 18.27 -18.17
N ASP A 64 -14.11 18.23 -17.15
CA ASP A 64 -14.49 18.34 -15.75
C ASP A 64 -15.04 19.73 -15.39
N GLU A 65 -14.67 20.75 -16.16
CA GLU A 65 -15.09 22.15 -15.98
C GLU A 65 -16.04 22.65 -17.10
N ALA A 66 -16.38 21.79 -18.07
CA ALA A 66 -17.26 22.20 -19.16
C ALA A 66 -18.66 22.61 -18.64
N PRO A 67 -19.38 23.55 -19.28
CA PRO A 67 -20.67 24.06 -18.79
C PRO A 67 -21.65 22.96 -18.37
N GLY A 68 -22.28 23.10 -17.21
CA GLY A 68 -23.14 22.06 -16.60
C GLY A 68 -22.38 20.95 -15.88
N TRP A 69 -21.10 21.16 -15.54
CA TRP A 69 -20.27 20.18 -14.84
C TRP A 69 -20.84 19.74 -13.49
N TRP A 70 -21.46 20.67 -12.74
CA TRP A 70 -22.05 20.40 -11.43
C TRP A 70 -23.16 19.35 -11.56
N ASP A 71 -24.13 19.59 -12.44
CA ASP A 71 -25.24 18.67 -12.68
C ASP A 71 -24.77 17.31 -13.20
N ARG A 72 -23.75 17.28 -14.08
CA ARG A 72 -23.13 16.03 -14.54
C ARG A 72 -22.48 15.28 -13.39
N MET A 73 -21.72 15.96 -12.53
CA MET A 73 -21.07 15.34 -11.37
C MET A 73 -22.11 14.74 -10.43
N LEU A 74 -23.17 15.49 -10.11
CA LEU A 74 -24.25 15.01 -9.26
C LEU A 74 -24.96 13.80 -9.88
N THR A 75 -25.29 13.85 -11.17
CA THR A 75 -25.95 12.74 -11.87
C THR A 75 -25.14 11.45 -11.80
N VAL A 76 -23.80 11.55 -11.91
CA VAL A 76 -22.92 10.38 -11.95
C VAL A 76 -22.59 9.86 -10.54
N HIS A 77 -22.28 10.75 -9.59
CA HIS A 77 -21.72 10.35 -8.29
C HIS A 77 -22.68 10.53 -7.11
N PHE A 78 -23.68 11.41 -7.24
CA PHE A 78 -24.62 11.78 -6.18
C PHE A 78 -26.07 11.84 -6.70
N PRO A 79 -26.58 10.77 -7.35
CA PRO A 79 -27.83 10.83 -8.11
C PRO A 79 -29.08 11.08 -7.25
N THR A 80 -28.98 10.86 -5.94
CA THR A 80 -30.06 11.08 -4.95
C THR A 80 -29.94 12.41 -4.22
N ALA A 81 -29.01 13.28 -4.63
CA ALA A 81 -28.79 14.53 -3.94
C ALA A 81 -29.88 15.57 -4.23
N GLU A 82 -30.35 16.22 -3.17
CA GLU A 82 -31.17 17.41 -3.20
C GLU A 82 -30.28 18.65 -3.19
N VAL A 83 -30.48 19.57 -4.13
CA VAL A 83 -29.66 20.78 -4.25
C VAL A 83 -30.36 21.96 -3.59
N ALA A 84 -29.64 22.67 -2.72
CA ALA A 84 -30.06 23.91 -2.10
C ALA A 84 -28.94 24.96 -2.16
N THR A 85 -29.30 26.22 -1.96
CA THR A 85 -28.31 27.31 -1.80
C THR A 85 -28.29 27.82 -0.37
N CYS A 86 -27.10 28.04 0.15
CA CYS A 86 -26.83 28.54 1.50
C CYS A 86 -25.97 29.81 1.42
N SER A 87 -26.05 30.63 2.46
CA SER A 87 -25.28 31.88 2.56
C SER A 87 -24.17 31.83 3.60
N THR A 88 -24.24 30.88 4.54
CA THR A 88 -23.22 30.69 5.60
C THR A 88 -22.89 29.21 5.80
N TRP A 89 -21.74 28.92 6.39
CA TRP A 89 -21.40 27.55 6.83
C TRP A 89 -22.33 27.05 7.94
N ALA A 90 -22.92 27.95 8.72
CA ALA A 90 -23.94 27.61 9.72
C ALA A 90 -25.24 27.08 9.07
N ASP A 91 -25.62 27.58 7.90
CA ASP A 91 -26.77 27.06 7.14
C ASP A 91 -26.51 25.61 6.71
N VAL A 92 -25.31 25.34 6.16
CA VAL A 92 -24.91 23.98 5.74
C VAL A 92 -24.87 23.02 6.93
N THR A 93 -24.34 23.49 8.06
CA THR A 93 -24.31 22.74 9.32
C THR A 93 -25.73 22.39 9.79
N SER A 94 -26.66 23.36 9.74
CA SER A 94 -28.06 23.15 10.08
C SER A 94 -28.72 22.13 9.16
N MET A 95 -28.46 22.20 7.84
CA MET A 95 -28.96 21.23 6.88
C MET A 95 -28.48 19.79 7.15
N LEU A 96 -27.23 19.62 7.60
CA LEU A 96 -26.67 18.32 7.98
C LEU A 96 -27.34 17.75 9.24
N PHE A 97 -27.63 18.60 10.22
CA PHE A 97 -28.32 18.19 11.45
C PHE A 97 -29.80 17.89 11.24
N GLU A 98 -30.49 18.69 10.44
CA GLU A 98 -31.90 18.47 10.08
C GLU A 98 -32.12 17.15 9.33
N GLY A 99 -31.15 16.74 8.51
CA GLY A 99 -31.21 15.44 7.83
C GLY A 99 -30.97 14.24 8.75
N GLY A 100 -30.38 14.44 9.93
CA GLY A 100 -30.06 13.39 10.89
C GLY A 100 -28.84 12.53 10.53
N PRO A 101 -28.57 11.46 11.30
CA PRO A 101 -27.41 10.58 11.11
C PRO A 101 -27.37 9.96 9.70
N GLY A 102 -26.22 10.02 9.03
CA GLY A 102 -26.04 9.52 7.67
C GLY A 102 -26.30 10.56 6.58
N THR A 103 -26.65 11.79 6.97
CA THR A 103 -26.72 12.93 6.06
C THR A 103 -25.32 13.38 5.65
N ARG A 104 -25.15 13.60 4.35
CA ARG A 104 -23.91 14.03 3.73
C ARG A 104 -24.19 15.09 2.68
N SER A 105 -23.15 15.82 2.31
CA SER A 105 -23.25 16.90 1.34
C SER A 105 -21.96 17.03 0.54
N ALA A 106 -22.13 17.23 -0.78
CA ALA A 106 -21.13 17.90 -1.60
C ALA A 106 -21.42 19.40 -1.58
N VAL A 107 -20.43 20.22 -1.24
CA VAL A 107 -20.58 21.67 -1.12
C VAL A 107 -19.69 22.36 -2.14
N TRP A 108 -20.31 23.10 -3.05
CA TRP A 108 -19.62 24.00 -3.95
C TRP A 108 -19.59 25.40 -3.35
N LEU A 109 -18.41 25.80 -2.91
CA LEU A 109 -18.10 27.17 -2.51
C LEU A 109 -17.85 28.00 -3.76
N ARG A 110 -18.79 28.90 -4.06
CA ARG A 110 -18.55 30.01 -4.98
C ARG A 110 -17.95 31.15 -4.18
N ARG A 111 -16.64 31.33 -4.34
CA ARG A 111 -15.84 32.23 -3.51
C ARG A 111 -15.91 33.66 -4.04
N GLN A 112 -15.92 34.63 -3.14
CA GLN A 112 -15.75 36.04 -3.48
C GLN A 112 -14.56 36.65 -2.74
N HIS A 113 -13.93 37.65 -3.37
CA HIS A 113 -12.93 38.51 -2.75
C HIS A 113 -13.17 39.94 -3.21
N ALA A 114 -13.29 40.88 -2.26
CA ALA A 114 -13.61 42.29 -2.54
C ALA A 114 -14.87 42.48 -3.42
N GLY A 115 -15.89 41.64 -3.22
CA GLY A 115 -17.15 41.66 -3.97
C GLY A 115 -17.09 41.08 -5.39
N MET A 116 -15.95 40.50 -5.77
CA MET A 116 -15.75 39.83 -7.07
C MET A 116 -15.67 38.32 -6.89
N GLU A 117 -16.36 37.57 -7.75
CA GLU A 117 -16.22 36.11 -7.79
C GLU A 117 -14.81 35.72 -8.24
N ILE A 118 -14.21 34.80 -7.50
CA ILE A 118 -12.92 34.18 -7.82
C ILE A 118 -13.09 32.67 -7.92
N THR A 119 -12.01 31.93 -8.18
CA THR A 119 -12.10 30.47 -8.29
C THR A 119 -12.79 29.86 -7.06
N GLY A 120 -13.70 28.93 -7.32
CA GLY A 120 -14.44 28.23 -6.28
C GLY A 120 -13.69 27.02 -5.73
N HIS A 121 -14.30 26.35 -4.76
CA HIS A 121 -13.80 25.13 -4.16
C HIS A 121 -14.90 24.10 -3.94
N LEU A 122 -14.52 22.83 -3.76
CA LEU A 122 -15.43 21.73 -3.47
C LEU A 122 -15.04 21.07 -2.15
N LEU A 123 -16.00 20.99 -1.23
CA LEU A 123 -15.82 20.42 0.09
C LEU A 123 -16.83 19.29 0.32
N TYR A 124 -16.40 18.25 1.02
CA TYR A 124 -17.28 17.18 1.46
C TYR A 124 -17.72 17.44 2.90
N ALA A 125 -19.00 17.25 3.21
CA ALA A 125 -19.49 17.41 4.57
C ALA A 125 -20.40 16.25 4.97
N PHE A 126 -20.41 15.88 6.24
CA PHE A 126 -21.31 14.84 6.75
C PHE A 126 -21.60 15.01 8.23
N ASN A 127 -22.72 14.43 8.65
CA ASN A 127 -23.13 14.34 10.05
C ASN A 127 -22.55 13.05 10.67
N ASP A 128 -21.59 13.22 11.58
CA ASP A 128 -20.96 12.18 12.37
C ASP A 128 -21.47 12.26 13.82
N ASP A 129 -22.46 11.44 14.15
CA ASP A 129 -23.09 11.37 15.49
C ASP A 129 -23.44 12.74 16.11
N GLY A 130 -24.08 13.62 15.32
CA GLY A 130 -24.48 14.95 15.77
C GLY A 130 -23.36 16.00 15.68
N GLN A 131 -22.21 15.67 15.10
CA GLN A 131 -21.17 16.63 14.73
C GLN A 131 -21.12 16.82 13.20
N ALA A 132 -21.06 18.07 12.76
CA ALA A 132 -20.86 18.36 11.34
C ALA A 132 -19.35 18.37 11.04
N VAL A 133 -18.91 17.44 10.19
CA VAL A 133 -17.53 17.32 9.74
C VAL A 133 -17.43 17.85 8.32
N PHE A 134 -16.42 18.68 8.05
CA PHE A 134 -16.13 19.22 6.73
C PHE A 134 -14.70 18.82 6.32
N LEU A 135 -14.57 18.21 5.16
CA LEU A 135 -13.31 17.70 4.61
C LEU A 135 -12.94 18.44 3.34
N ASP A 136 -11.67 18.81 3.25
CA ASP A 136 -11.03 19.30 2.04
C ASP A 136 -10.21 18.17 1.43
N GLY A 137 -10.80 17.49 0.45
CA GLY A 137 -10.16 16.39 -0.25
C GLY A 137 -8.91 16.78 -1.02
N GLN A 138 -8.82 18.04 -1.47
CA GLN A 138 -7.67 18.52 -2.21
C GLN A 138 -6.47 18.78 -1.28
N ARG A 139 -6.74 19.22 -0.05
CA ARG A 139 -5.71 19.35 1.00
C ARG A 139 -5.44 18.07 1.79
N GLY A 140 -6.33 17.09 1.72
CA GLY A 140 -6.27 15.88 2.55
C GLY A 140 -6.44 16.16 4.05
N SER A 141 -7.23 17.17 4.43
CA SER A 141 -7.40 17.62 5.82
C SER A 141 -8.82 18.15 6.09
N LEU A 142 -9.08 18.56 7.34
CA LEU A 142 -10.31 19.28 7.68
C LEU A 142 -10.40 20.60 6.89
N ALA A 143 -11.60 20.91 6.42
CA ALA A 143 -11.85 22.13 5.67
C ALA A 143 -11.67 23.38 6.54
N ARG A 144 -11.07 24.42 5.97
CA ARG A 144 -11.05 25.76 6.58
C ARG A 144 -12.32 26.49 6.19
N LEU A 145 -13.19 26.75 7.16
CA LEU A 145 -14.47 27.42 6.94
C LEU A 145 -14.32 28.90 7.27
N ASN A 146 -14.62 29.75 6.31
CA ASN A 146 -14.63 31.20 6.47
C ASN A 146 -15.89 31.75 5.78
N ASP A 147 -16.72 32.50 6.50
CA ASP A 147 -17.94 33.09 5.92
C ASP A 147 -17.62 34.33 5.07
N ASP A 148 -16.50 35.03 5.35
CA ASP A 148 -16.12 36.27 4.65
C ASP A 148 -15.78 36.05 3.16
N GLU A 149 -15.44 34.81 2.80
CA GLU A 149 -15.11 34.43 1.42
C GLU A 149 -16.31 33.85 0.65
N ILE A 150 -17.47 33.68 1.29
CA ILE A 150 -18.65 33.09 0.64
C ILE A 150 -19.31 34.12 -0.26
N GLY A 151 -19.30 33.88 -1.58
CA GLY A 151 -20.25 34.50 -2.51
C GLY A 151 -21.58 33.73 -2.52
N GLN A 152 -21.50 32.40 -2.56
CA GLN A 152 -22.64 31.48 -2.44
C GLN A 152 -22.14 30.07 -2.09
N LEU A 153 -22.93 29.32 -1.32
CA LEU A 153 -22.74 27.89 -1.14
C LEU A 153 -23.83 27.14 -1.89
N VAL A 154 -23.47 26.28 -2.83
CA VAL A 154 -24.40 25.34 -3.48
C VAL A 154 -24.19 23.97 -2.84
N VAL A 155 -25.21 23.48 -2.15
CA VAL A 155 -25.15 22.27 -1.33
C VAL A 155 -25.96 21.18 -2.01
N ALA A 156 -25.31 20.07 -2.37
CA ALA A 156 -25.97 18.85 -2.80
C ALA A 156 -26.02 17.88 -1.62
N ARG A 157 -27.15 17.86 -0.91
CA ARG A 157 -27.37 17.02 0.27
C ARG A 157 -27.93 15.68 -0.15
N PHE A 158 -27.37 14.59 0.35
CA PHE A 158 -27.85 13.24 0.13
C PHE A 158 -27.75 12.42 1.43
N HIS A 159 -28.42 11.28 1.45
CA HIS A 159 -28.43 10.40 2.60
C HIS A 159 -27.80 9.06 2.25
N ARG A 160 -26.84 8.59 3.06
CA ARG A 160 -26.34 7.21 3.03
C ARG A 160 -26.45 6.63 4.44
N PRO A 161 -27.10 5.46 4.62
CA PRO A 161 -27.19 4.84 5.92
C PRO A 161 -25.79 4.76 6.55
N ILE A 162 -25.66 5.23 7.80
CA ILE A 162 -24.47 4.91 8.59
C ILE A 162 -24.49 3.38 8.71
N GLY A 163 -23.54 2.71 8.06
CA GLY A 163 -23.37 1.28 8.23
C GLY A 163 -23.29 1.00 9.72
N ARG A 164 -24.09 0.07 10.24
CA ARG A 164 -23.95 -0.38 11.63
C ARG A 164 -22.48 -0.65 11.88
N GLU A 165 -21.92 -0.12 12.97
CA GLU A 165 -20.64 -0.57 13.50
C GLU A 165 -20.61 -2.11 13.45
N GLY A 166 -19.89 -2.68 12.49
CA GLY A 166 -20.00 -4.12 12.19
C GLY A 166 -19.63 -4.51 10.75
N GLU A 167 -19.86 -3.65 9.77
CA GLU A 167 -19.22 -3.79 8.46
C GLU A 167 -18.01 -2.86 8.43
N MET A 168 -16.98 -3.18 9.21
CA MET A 168 -15.63 -2.80 8.77
C MET A 168 -15.53 -3.34 7.36
N LEU A 169 -15.44 -2.46 6.35
CA LEU A 169 -15.12 -2.89 5.00
C LEU A 169 -13.88 -3.74 5.12
N ARG A 170 -14.08 -5.02 4.87
CA ARG A 170 -13.02 -5.99 4.89
C ARG A 170 -11.98 -5.48 3.93
N ALA A 171 -10.72 -5.49 4.36
CA ALA A 171 -9.65 -5.21 3.41
C ALA A 171 -9.84 -6.14 2.20
N PRO A 172 -9.44 -5.76 0.97
CA PRO A 172 -9.71 -6.60 -0.21
C PRO A 172 -9.20 -8.05 -0.04
N TRP A 173 -8.13 -8.23 0.72
CA TRP A 173 -7.56 -9.53 1.07
C TRP A 173 -8.25 -10.28 2.23
N GLU A 174 -9.25 -9.70 2.88
CA GLU A 174 -10.08 -10.37 3.89
C GLU A 174 -11.31 -11.04 3.25
N ASN A 175 -11.47 -10.96 1.93
CA ASN A 175 -12.46 -11.76 1.22
C ASN A 175 -12.11 -13.26 1.24
N ALA A 176 -13.12 -14.10 1.01
CA ALA A 176 -12.90 -15.53 0.82
C ALA A 176 -12.19 -15.80 -0.51
N ALA A 177 -11.35 -16.82 -0.55
CA ALA A 177 -10.62 -17.25 -1.75
C ALA A 177 -10.96 -18.71 -2.10
N PRO A 178 -12.19 -19.00 -2.55
CA PRO A 178 -12.63 -20.37 -2.83
C PRO A 178 -11.98 -21.00 -4.07
N ASP A 179 -11.45 -20.17 -4.98
CA ASP A 179 -10.85 -20.58 -6.24
C ASP A 179 -9.56 -19.78 -6.53
N LEU A 180 -8.83 -20.19 -7.57
CA LEU A 180 -7.54 -19.61 -7.93
C LEU A 180 -7.62 -18.11 -8.20
N GLN A 181 -8.66 -17.65 -8.90
CA GLN A 181 -8.81 -16.24 -9.24
C GLN A 181 -9.03 -15.39 -7.99
N ALA A 182 -9.92 -15.81 -7.11
CA ALA A 182 -10.16 -15.12 -5.84
C ALA A 182 -8.92 -15.14 -4.92
N ALA A 183 -8.14 -16.22 -4.97
CA ALA A 183 -6.86 -16.31 -4.25
C ALA A 183 -5.82 -15.34 -4.80
N LEU A 184 -5.75 -15.19 -6.13
CA LEU A 184 -4.85 -14.24 -6.80
C LEU A 184 -5.23 -12.79 -6.54
N ASP A 185 -6.52 -12.46 -6.55
CA ASP A 185 -7.00 -11.11 -6.25
C ASP A 185 -6.67 -10.73 -4.79
N LYS A 186 -6.87 -11.70 -3.88
CA LYS A 186 -6.52 -11.58 -2.46
C LYS A 186 -5.01 -11.45 -2.25
N ALA A 187 -4.20 -12.26 -2.93
CA ALA A 187 -2.74 -12.20 -2.86
C ALA A 187 -2.22 -10.87 -3.37
N THR A 188 -2.61 -10.48 -4.59
CA THR A 188 -2.16 -9.25 -5.25
C THR A 188 -2.51 -8.02 -4.41
N SER A 189 -3.75 -7.93 -3.91
CA SER A 189 -4.17 -6.80 -3.07
C SER A 189 -3.37 -6.70 -1.78
N TRP A 190 -3.03 -7.85 -1.16
CA TRP A 190 -2.23 -7.87 0.06
C TRP A 190 -0.77 -7.49 -0.23
N LEU A 191 -0.19 -7.98 -1.33
CA LEU A 191 1.17 -7.67 -1.76
C LEU A 191 1.34 -6.17 -2.06
N ASP A 192 0.43 -5.59 -2.84
CA ASP A 192 0.42 -4.16 -3.19
C ASP A 192 0.28 -3.24 -1.97
N HIS A 193 -0.42 -3.72 -0.93
CA HIS A 193 -0.54 -2.99 0.33
C HIS A 193 0.67 -3.14 1.23
N THR A 194 1.26 -4.33 1.28
CA THR A 194 2.31 -4.70 2.23
C THR A 194 3.67 -4.15 1.84
N TYR A 195 3.99 -4.17 0.53
CA TYR A 195 5.31 -3.80 0.04
C TYR A 195 5.27 -2.49 -0.75
N GLN A 196 6.21 -1.59 -0.44
CA GLN A 196 6.41 -0.37 -1.24
C GLN A 196 6.99 -0.68 -2.62
N GLU A 197 7.83 -1.71 -2.70
CA GLU A 197 8.35 -2.23 -3.96
C GLU A 197 7.35 -3.21 -4.57
N PRO A 198 7.12 -3.19 -5.90
CA PRO A 198 6.22 -4.13 -6.54
C PRO A 198 6.64 -5.58 -6.37
N VAL A 199 5.79 -6.38 -5.70
CA VAL A 199 5.93 -7.82 -5.55
C VAL A 199 4.84 -8.52 -6.36
N VAL A 200 5.19 -9.62 -7.02
CA VAL A 200 4.30 -10.36 -7.92
C VAL A 200 4.29 -11.85 -7.59
N VAL A 201 3.17 -12.52 -7.88
CA VAL A 201 3.03 -13.97 -7.77
C VAL A 201 3.68 -14.66 -8.98
N VAL A 202 4.44 -15.72 -8.73
CA VAL A 202 5.20 -16.47 -9.75
C VAL A 202 4.42 -17.70 -10.21
N SER A 203 4.06 -17.71 -11.50
CA SER A 203 3.46 -18.87 -12.20
C SER A 203 2.33 -19.55 -11.40
N PRO A 204 1.26 -18.82 -11.03
CA PRO A 204 0.17 -19.39 -10.24
C PRO A 204 -0.59 -20.45 -11.02
N ASP A 205 -1.09 -21.47 -10.31
CA ASP A 205 -1.79 -22.61 -10.91
C ASP A 205 -2.78 -23.25 -9.91
N GLU A 206 -3.73 -24.05 -10.42
CA GLU A 206 -4.67 -24.80 -9.55
C GLU A 206 -3.94 -25.76 -8.61
N ALA A 207 -2.76 -26.28 -8.98
CA ALA A 207 -1.93 -27.12 -8.13
C ALA A 207 -1.37 -26.39 -6.88
N ASP A 208 -1.50 -25.07 -6.78
CA ASP A 208 -1.12 -24.28 -5.61
C ASP A 208 -2.14 -24.42 -4.44
N GLU A 209 -3.29 -25.04 -4.70
CA GLU A 209 -4.35 -25.24 -3.72
C GLU A 209 -3.93 -26.23 -2.61
N THR A 210 -4.18 -25.85 -1.37
CA THR A 210 -4.09 -26.72 -0.19
C THR A 210 -5.48 -26.92 0.41
N GLU A 211 -5.61 -27.76 1.43
CA GLU A 211 -6.90 -27.97 2.09
C GLU A 211 -7.46 -26.66 2.69
N ARG A 212 -6.59 -25.87 3.33
CA ARG A 212 -6.99 -24.68 4.09
C ARG A 212 -6.77 -23.34 3.35
N GLY A 213 -5.94 -23.34 2.30
CA GLY A 213 -5.48 -22.13 1.63
C GLY A 213 -4.90 -22.37 0.25
N TRP A 214 -4.07 -21.45 -0.18
CA TRP A 214 -3.21 -21.54 -1.36
C TRP A 214 -1.78 -21.23 -0.96
N LEU A 215 -0.79 -21.85 -1.61
CA LEU A 215 0.62 -21.50 -1.45
C LEU A 215 1.15 -20.92 -2.75
N PHE A 216 1.47 -19.63 -2.74
CA PHE A 216 2.09 -18.97 -3.87
C PHE A 216 3.56 -18.69 -3.62
N ALA A 217 4.38 -18.88 -4.66
CA ALA A 217 5.70 -18.28 -4.73
C ALA A 217 5.58 -16.81 -5.16
N CYS A 218 6.36 -15.93 -4.56
CA CYS A 218 6.38 -14.49 -4.84
C CYS A 218 7.80 -14.03 -5.18
N THR A 219 7.91 -12.91 -5.89
CA THR A 219 9.20 -12.27 -6.21
C THR A 219 9.01 -10.77 -6.36
N THR A 220 10.07 -9.98 -6.24
CA THR A 220 10.04 -8.60 -6.71
C THR A 220 9.91 -8.57 -8.23
N ARG A 221 9.24 -7.54 -8.75
CA ARG A 221 9.15 -7.29 -10.20
C ARG A 221 10.53 -7.07 -10.82
N ARG A 222 11.42 -6.39 -10.10
CA ARG A 222 12.80 -6.14 -10.55
C ARG A 222 13.58 -7.43 -10.77
N PHE A 223 13.50 -8.38 -9.84
CA PHE A 223 14.14 -9.69 -10.01
C PHE A 223 13.56 -10.43 -11.22
N GLN A 224 12.24 -10.40 -11.40
CA GLN A 224 11.60 -11.06 -12.56
C GLN A 224 12.07 -10.48 -13.90
N GLU A 225 12.30 -9.17 -13.97
CA GLU A 225 12.70 -8.46 -15.19
C GLU A 225 14.21 -8.59 -15.48
N PHE A 226 15.06 -8.50 -14.45
CA PHE A 226 16.51 -8.36 -14.62
C PHE A 226 17.34 -9.56 -14.12
N GLY A 227 16.76 -10.42 -13.28
CA GLY A 227 17.41 -11.62 -12.75
C GLY A 227 18.55 -11.36 -11.76
N ASP A 228 18.71 -10.15 -11.24
CA ASP A 228 19.71 -9.83 -10.23
C ASP A 228 19.29 -10.35 -8.87
N TRP A 229 19.96 -11.38 -8.36
CA TRP A 229 19.63 -12.03 -7.08
C TRP A 229 19.56 -11.07 -5.89
N ARG A 230 20.19 -9.89 -5.96
CA ARG A 230 20.11 -8.87 -4.90
C ARG A 230 18.73 -8.21 -4.80
N ASP A 231 17.97 -8.25 -5.88
CA ASP A 231 16.60 -7.78 -5.95
C ASP A 231 15.60 -8.90 -5.56
N GLN A 232 16.05 -10.13 -5.30
CA GLN A 232 15.16 -11.25 -4.95
C GLN A 232 14.63 -11.13 -3.51
N MET A 233 13.44 -11.70 -3.27
CA MET A 233 12.86 -11.84 -1.93
C MET A 233 13.52 -12.95 -1.12
N LEU A 234 13.65 -12.73 0.18
CA LEU A 234 13.99 -13.80 1.13
C LEU A 234 12.73 -14.61 1.48
N ASP A 235 11.65 -13.89 1.78
CA ASP A 235 10.35 -14.43 2.16
C ASP A 235 9.44 -14.59 0.94
N ALA A 236 9.87 -15.44 0.01
CA ALA A 236 9.20 -15.61 -1.28
C ALA A 236 8.03 -16.63 -1.26
N ALA A 237 7.50 -16.99 -0.08
CA ALA A 237 6.27 -17.75 0.04
C ALA A 237 5.14 -16.93 0.64
N LEU A 238 3.97 -17.03 0.04
CA LEU A 238 2.74 -16.43 0.54
C LEU A 238 1.66 -17.49 0.69
N VAL A 239 1.20 -17.71 1.93
CA VAL A 239 0.02 -18.51 2.20
C VAL A 239 -1.21 -17.60 2.13
N VAL A 240 -2.21 -18.02 1.35
CA VAL A 240 -3.47 -17.30 1.18
C VAL A 240 -4.62 -18.14 1.75
N PRO A 241 -5.16 -17.80 2.93
CA PRO A 241 -6.27 -18.56 3.52
C PRO A 241 -7.55 -18.47 2.68
N LYS A 242 -8.26 -19.60 2.52
CA LYS A 242 -9.57 -19.63 1.81
C LYS A 242 -10.66 -18.89 2.57
N LYS A 243 -10.59 -18.90 3.89
CA LYS A 243 -11.61 -18.32 4.76
C LYS A 243 -11.58 -16.79 4.70
N ALA A 244 -12.76 -16.17 4.73
CA ALA A 244 -12.88 -14.74 4.86
C ALA A 244 -12.45 -14.26 6.27
N GLY A 245 -11.93 -13.04 6.34
CA GLY A 245 -11.41 -12.41 7.55
C GLY A 245 -10.00 -12.84 7.94
N GLU A 246 -9.38 -13.78 7.20
CA GLU A 246 -7.99 -14.20 7.43
C GLU A 246 -7.08 -13.58 6.37
N ALA A 247 -6.08 -12.81 6.79
CA ALA A 247 -5.10 -12.19 5.90
C ALA A 247 -4.07 -13.20 5.37
N PRO A 248 -3.54 -12.98 4.15
CA PRO A 248 -2.35 -13.68 3.70
C PRO A 248 -1.15 -13.47 4.63
N PHE A 249 -0.22 -14.43 4.65
CA PHE A 249 0.97 -14.39 5.51
C PHE A 249 2.15 -15.18 4.94
N GLY A 250 3.37 -14.81 5.34
CA GLY A 250 4.60 -15.51 4.95
C GLY A 250 4.91 -16.74 5.82
N LEU A 251 5.82 -17.60 5.37
CA LEU A 251 6.28 -18.76 6.14
C LEU A 251 7.60 -18.44 6.88
N PRO A 252 7.85 -19.04 8.06
CA PRO A 252 9.11 -18.88 8.77
C PRO A 252 10.29 -19.45 7.97
N ASN A 253 11.44 -18.77 7.98
CA ASN A 253 12.59 -19.13 7.14
C ASN A 253 13.31 -20.42 7.58
N ASN A 254 13.32 -20.70 8.88
CA ASN A 254 14.06 -21.83 9.47
C ASN A 254 13.38 -23.19 9.23
N ASP A 255 12.05 -23.22 9.27
CA ASP A 255 11.25 -24.45 9.07
C ASP A 255 9.88 -24.15 8.39
N PRO A 256 9.89 -23.69 7.12
CA PRO A 256 8.69 -23.26 6.43
C PRO A 256 7.70 -24.41 6.19
N TRP A 257 8.22 -25.61 5.91
CA TRP A 257 7.41 -26.75 5.47
C TRP A 257 6.69 -27.45 6.61
N SER A 258 7.37 -27.67 7.75
CA SER A 258 6.69 -28.22 8.93
C SER A 258 5.63 -27.25 9.44
N TYR A 259 5.92 -25.94 9.41
CA TYR A 259 4.93 -24.91 9.76
C TYR A 259 3.71 -24.98 8.83
N LEU A 260 3.92 -25.02 7.51
CA LEU A 260 2.83 -25.10 6.53
C LEU A 260 1.98 -26.37 6.72
N MET A 261 2.62 -27.51 6.93
CA MET A 261 1.94 -28.78 7.20
C MET A 261 1.09 -28.70 8.48
N GLY A 262 1.65 -28.17 9.56
CA GLY A 262 0.92 -27.97 10.82
C GLY A 262 -0.24 -27.00 10.66
N TRP A 263 -0.05 -25.89 9.94
CA TRP A 263 -1.10 -24.90 9.69
C TRP A 263 -2.25 -25.51 8.87
N ASN A 264 -1.92 -26.25 7.81
CA ASN A 264 -2.92 -26.92 6.99
C ASN A 264 -3.70 -27.97 7.78
N ALA A 265 -3.02 -28.71 8.66
CA ALA A 265 -3.62 -29.70 9.56
C ALA A 265 -4.36 -29.10 10.79
N ARG A 266 -4.38 -27.77 10.93
CA ARG A 266 -4.96 -27.04 12.08
C ARG A 266 -4.38 -27.46 13.43
N GLN A 267 -3.08 -27.72 13.45
CA GLN A 267 -2.36 -28.03 14.69
C GLN A 267 -2.48 -26.87 15.69
N GLU A 268 -2.78 -27.19 16.94
CA GLU A 268 -2.79 -26.22 18.04
C GLU A 268 -1.36 -25.86 18.48
N GLY A 269 -1.18 -24.66 19.01
CA GLY A 269 0.11 -24.21 19.56
C GLY A 269 1.18 -23.84 18.52
N LEU A 270 0.80 -23.66 17.25
CA LEU A 270 1.69 -23.05 16.27
C LEU A 270 1.99 -21.60 16.65
N SER A 271 3.25 -21.20 16.50
CA SER A 271 3.66 -19.79 16.61
C SER A 271 2.88 -18.91 15.63
N ALA A 272 2.77 -17.62 15.95
CA ALA A 272 2.22 -16.66 15.01
C ALA A 272 3.06 -16.63 13.72
N PRO A 273 2.45 -16.40 12.55
CA PRO A 273 3.21 -16.25 11.32
C PRO A 273 4.15 -15.04 11.40
N PRO A 274 5.30 -15.08 10.71
CA PRO A 274 6.23 -13.96 10.68
C PRO A 274 5.58 -12.71 10.09
N ALA A 275 5.98 -11.55 10.61
CA ALA A 275 5.62 -10.28 10.00
C ALA A 275 6.38 -10.10 8.67
N PRO A 276 5.80 -9.44 7.66
CA PRO A 276 6.49 -9.16 6.40
C PRO A 276 7.75 -8.31 6.61
N ALA A 277 8.86 -8.71 5.98
CA ALA A 277 10.11 -7.96 5.96
C ALA A 277 10.21 -7.05 4.72
N ALA A 278 11.41 -6.57 4.38
CA ALA A 278 11.63 -5.87 3.12
C ALA A 278 11.48 -6.83 1.92
N ALA A 279 10.90 -6.35 0.82
CA ALA A 279 10.74 -7.15 -0.41
C ALA A 279 12.11 -7.60 -0.95
N ALA A 280 12.95 -6.67 -1.42
CA ALA A 280 14.36 -6.95 -1.68
C ALA A 280 15.16 -6.92 -0.36
N TRP A 281 15.58 -8.10 0.11
CA TRP A 281 16.18 -8.26 1.45
C TRP A 281 17.64 -7.77 1.54
N PHE A 282 18.38 -7.82 0.42
CA PHE A 282 19.84 -7.70 0.42
C PHE A 282 20.31 -6.31 0.88
N GLU A 283 19.82 -5.24 0.25
CA GLU A 283 20.29 -3.88 0.53
C GLU A 283 20.01 -3.43 1.98
N PRO A 284 18.80 -3.64 2.55
CA PRO A 284 18.55 -3.38 3.97
C PRO A 284 19.47 -4.16 4.91
N THR A 285 19.69 -5.45 4.63
CA THR A 285 20.53 -6.32 5.46
C THR A 285 22.00 -5.87 5.45
N MET A 286 22.54 -5.57 4.27
CA MET A 286 23.93 -5.11 4.15
C MET A 286 24.15 -3.71 4.75
N ARG A 287 23.10 -2.88 4.84
CA ARG A 287 23.19 -1.59 5.54
C ARG A 287 23.48 -1.76 7.02
N GLU A 288 22.98 -2.83 7.63
CA GLU A 288 23.23 -3.14 9.05
C GLU A 288 24.56 -3.88 9.28
N LEU A 289 24.91 -4.80 8.37
CA LEU A 289 26.10 -5.65 8.53
C LEU A 289 27.40 -5.03 7.99
N GLY A 290 27.30 -4.07 7.08
CA GLY A 290 28.43 -3.50 6.36
C GLY A 290 28.51 -3.96 4.90
N PRO A 291 29.40 -3.37 4.09
CA PRO A 291 29.44 -3.62 2.65
C PRO A 291 29.84 -5.07 2.34
N ALA A 292 29.19 -5.65 1.34
CA ALA A 292 29.55 -6.96 0.81
C ALA A 292 30.92 -6.89 0.12
N LEU A 293 31.83 -7.78 0.51
CA LEU A 293 33.15 -7.95 -0.08
C LEU A 293 33.13 -8.88 -1.28
N SER A 294 32.33 -9.95 -1.21
CA SER A 294 32.17 -10.94 -2.29
C SER A 294 30.88 -11.72 -2.11
N ALA A 295 30.36 -12.26 -3.22
CA ALA A 295 29.26 -13.22 -3.23
C ALA A 295 29.60 -14.39 -4.16
N THR A 296 29.47 -15.61 -3.67
CA THR A 296 29.68 -16.86 -4.43
C THR A 296 28.46 -17.76 -4.31
N ILE A 297 28.28 -18.67 -5.27
CA ILE A 297 27.12 -19.57 -5.35
C ILE A 297 27.63 -21.01 -5.35
N HIS A 298 27.02 -21.85 -4.51
CA HIS A 298 27.37 -23.25 -4.33
C HIS A 298 26.14 -24.14 -4.44
N GLN A 299 26.37 -25.43 -4.72
CA GLN A 299 25.32 -26.44 -4.81
C GLN A 299 25.34 -27.40 -3.62
N SER A 300 26.40 -27.37 -2.81
CA SER A 300 26.52 -28.24 -1.63
C SER A 300 27.08 -27.53 -0.42
N TRP A 301 26.66 -27.98 0.77
CA TRP A 301 27.20 -27.51 2.04
C TRP A 301 28.70 -27.78 2.18
N GLY A 302 29.22 -28.84 1.56
CA GLY A 302 30.66 -29.14 1.58
C GLY A 302 31.50 -28.03 0.94
N GLU A 303 31.04 -27.47 -0.18
CA GLU A 303 31.70 -26.35 -0.86
C GLU A 303 31.62 -25.06 -0.03
N VAL A 304 30.44 -24.76 0.53
CA VAL A 304 30.21 -23.60 1.41
C VAL A 304 31.15 -23.64 2.63
N LEU A 305 31.19 -24.77 3.34
CA LEU A 305 32.03 -24.93 4.52
C LEU A 305 33.52 -24.85 4.17
N THR A 306 33.93 -25.41 3.03
CA THR A 306 35.32 -25.33 2.55
C THR A 306 35.73 -23.90 2.22
N GLU A 307 34.87 -23.13 1.55
CA GLU A 307 35.13 -21.72 1.26
C GLU A 307 35.30 -20.91 2.54
N ILE A 308 34.38 -21.07 3.49
CA ILE A 308 34.39 -20.29 4.73
C ILE A 308 35.59 -20.66 5.60
N ALA A 309 35.93 -21.95 5.71
CA ALA A 309 37.11 -22.42 6.44
C ALA A 309 38.44 -21.90 5.85
N SER A 310 38.46 -21.64 4.54
CA SER A 310 39.64 -21.10 3.83
C SER A 310 39.80 -19.59 4.00
N ALA A 311 38.81 -18.89 4.55
CA ALA A 311 38.90 -17.46 4.86
C ALA A 311 39.82 -17.22 6.08
N PRO A 312 40.27 -15.98 6.34
CA PRO A 312 41.01 -15.66 7.57
C PRO A 312 40.20 -15.99 8.83
N THR A 313 40.87 -16.36 9.92
CA THR A 313 40.25 -16.53 11.24
C THR A 313 39.48 -15.27 11.64
N GLY A 314 38.25 -15.44 12.11
CA GLY A 314 37.33 -14.37 12.47
C GLY A 314 36.56 -13.77 11.29
N ALA A 315 36.80 -14.24 10.05
CA ALA A 315 35.99 -13.83 8.91
C ALA A 315 34.53 -14.24 9.10
N LYS A 316 33.63 -13.34 8.72
CA LYS A 316 32.18 -13.53 8.78
C LYS A 316 31.60 -13.61 7.37
N ALA A 317 30.56 -14.40 7.23
CA ALA A 317 29.74 -14.46 6.02
C ALA A 317 28.27 -14.64 6.38
N LEU A 318 27.40 -14.20 5.47
CA LEU A 318 26.03 -14.68 5.41
C LEU A 318 25.97 -15.87 4.45
N VAL A 319 25.27 -16.92 4.84
CA VAL A 319 24.90 -18.01 3.95
C VAL A 319 23.41 -17.91 3.68
N TRP A 320 23.05 -17.52 2.47
CA TRP A 320 21.66 -17.52 2.02
C TRP A 320 21.32 -18.85 1.37
N ILE A 321 20.46 -19.60 2.06
CA ILE A 321 19.88 -20.85 1.61
C ILE A 321 18.70 -20.51 0.72
N ARG A 322 18.76 -20.90 -0.55
CA ARG A 322 17.66 -20.73 -1.51
C ARG A 322 16.95 -22.06 -1.67
N ARG A 323 15.62 -22.05 -1.59
CA ARG A 323 14.78 -23.26 -1.66
C ARG A 323 13.75 -23.14 -2.75
N THR A 324 13.25 -24.29 -3.18
CA THR A 324 12.07 -24.38 -4.02
C THR A 324 10.85 -24.84 -3.22
N ASP A 325 9.67 -24.41 -3.64
CA ASP A 325 8.43 -25.05 -3.22
C ASP A 325 8.26 -26.43 -3.87
N PHE A 326 7.13 -27.09 -3.58
CA PHE A 326 6.79 -28.41 -4.12
C PHE A 326 6.56 -28.42 -5.66
N ARG A 327 6.51 -27.26 -6.31
CA ARG A 327 6.39 -27.09 -7.76
C ARG A 327 7.72 -26.71 -8.42
N GLY A 328 8.80 -26.60 -7.65
CA GLY A 328 10.11 -26.24 -8.15
C GLY A 328 10.33 -24.74 -8.35
N ARG A 329 9.44 -23.88 -7.84
CA ARG A 329 9.61 -22.41 -7.89
C ARG A 329 10.43 -21.95 -6.68
N GLU A 330 11.32 -20.99 -6.87
CA GLU A 330 11.99 -20.36 -5.74
C GLU A 330 10.96 -19.77 -4.77
N SER A 331 11.13 -20.05 -3.48
CA SER A 331 10.15 -19.74 -2.44
C SER A 331 10.89 -19.24 -1.19
N VAL A 332 10.70 -19.87 -0.02
CA VAL A 332 11.32 -19.39 1.23
C VAL A 332 12.83 -19.63 1.29
N GLY A 333 13.61 -18.56 1.39
CA GLY A 333 15.03 -18.65 1.74
C GLY A 333 15.30 -18.64 3.24
N ASN A 334 16.53 -18.88 3.66
CA ASN A 334 16.99 -18.68 5.05
C ASN A 334 18.38 -18.03 5.07
N LEU A 335 18.64 -17.19 6.06
CA LEU A 335 19.93 -16.54 6.26
C LEU A 335 20.61 -17.10 7.50
N LEU A 336 21.80 -17.68 7.32
CA LEU A 336 22.66 -18.10 8.41
C LEU A 336 23.86 -17.17 8.53
N VAL A 337 24.29 -16.91 9.76
CA VAL A 337 25.58 -16.28 10.02
C VAL A 337 26.65 -17.37 10.11
N ALA A 338 27.72 -17.22 9.35
CA ALA A 338 28.88 -18.08 9.40
C ALA A 338 30.10 -17.34 9.92
N VAL A 339 30.87 -17.99 10.80
CA VAL A 339 32.13 -17.47 11.34
C VAL A 339 33.21 -18.54 11.22
N ASN A 340 34.38 -18.17 10.71
CA ASN A 340 35.56 -19.03 10.76
C ASN A 340 36.26 -18.89 12.11
N GLU A 341 36.26 -19.95 12.92
CA GLU A 341 36.91 -20.03 14.24
C GLU A 341 38.29 -20.73 14.17
N GLY A 342 39.03 -20.54 13.07
CA GLY A 342 40.41 -21.04 12.92
C GLY A 342 40.51 -22.37 12.18
N GLY A 343 39.68 -22.54 11.14
CA GLY A 343 39.56 -23.76 10.34
C GLY A 343 38.28 -24.53 10.63
N GLU A 344 37.63 -24.25 11.77
CA GLU A 344 36.29 -24.74 12.08
C GLU A 344 35.26 -23.66 11.75
N VAL A 345 34.18 -24.04 11.06
CA VAL A 345 33.11 -23.11 10.68
C VAL A 345 31.96 -23.25 11.64
N ARG A 346 31.60 -22.13 12.29
CA ARG A 346 30.40 -22.04 13.11
C ARG A 346 29.28 -21.41 12.30
N LEU A 347 28.17 -22.13 12.16
CA LEU A 347 26.93 -21.63 11.57
C LEU A 347 25.92 -21.33 12.67
N ILE A 348 25.23 -20.20 12.53
CA ILE A 348 24.25 -19.70 13.49
C ILE A 348 22.97 -19.37 12.71
N ASP A 349 21.86 -19.99 13.12
CA ASP A 349 20.51 -19.61 12.70
C ASP A 349 19.90 -18.78 13.83
N SER A 350 19.68 -17.48 13.58
CA SER A 350 19.13 -16.56 14.59
C SER A 350 17.63 -16.78 14.84
N LEU A 351 16.94 -17.54 13.99
CA LEU A 351 15.53 -17.86 14.10
C LEU A 351 15.29 -19.23 14.76
N ALA A 352 16.31 -20.08 14.85
CA ALA A 352 16.23 -21.35 15.57
C ALA A 352 16.32 -21.16 17.10
N GLU A 353 15.44 -21.82 17.87
CA GLU A 353 15.41 -21.72 19.34
C GLU A 353 16.75 -22.08 20.01
N ASN A 354 17.48 -23.03 19.44
CA ASN A 354 18.78 -23.49 19.93
C ASN A 354 19.97 -22.85 19.18
N GLY A 355 19.70 -21.93 18.25
CA GLY A 355 20.71 -21.28 17.42
C GLY A 355 21.36 -22.17 16.35
N HIS A 356 20.95 -23.44 16.24
CA HIS A 356 21.53 -24.40 15.31
C HIS A 356 20.73 -24.45 14.01
N PRO A 357 21.41 -24.38 12.84
CA PRO A 357 20.71 -24.45 11.57
C PRO A 357 20.21 -25.86 11.27
N SER A 358 19.09 -25.93 10.56
CA SER A 358 18.70 -27.11 9.79
C SER A 358 19.51 -27.15 8.49
N PHE A 359 20.02 -28.33 8.14
CA PHE A 359 20.70 -28.54 6.86
C PHE A 359 19.71 -29.15 5.87
N ASP A 360 19.21 -28.29 4.98
CA ASP A 360 18.38 -28.74 3.87
C ASP A 360 19.22 -29.58 2.91
N GLN A 361 18.73 -30.79 2.58
CA GLN A 361 19.38 -31.69 1.64
C GLN A 361 19.10 -31.32 0.18
N GLU A 362 17.97 -30.65 -0.07
CA GLU A 362 17.52 -30.23 -1.39
C GLU A 362 17.39 -28.70 -1.41
N THR A 363 18.49 -28.02 -1.76
CA THR A 363 18.53 -26.55 -1.92
C THR A 363 18.65 -26.19 -3.39
N LEU A 364 18.00 -25.10 -3.80
CA LEU A 364 18.18 -24.51 -5.13
C LEU A 364 19.61 -24.01 -5.33
N ALA A 365 20.13 -23.33 -4.32
CA ALA A 365 21.49 -22.78 -4.28
C ALA A 365 21.84 -22.32 -2.87
N LEU A 366 23.13 -22.24 -2.58
CA LEU A 366 23.68 -21.65 -1.36
C LEU A 366 24.55 -20.46 -1.75
N HIS A 367 24.18 -19.24 -1.35
CA HIS A 367 24.98 -18.05 -1.60
C HIS A 367 25.83 -17.73 -0.38
N VAL A 368 27.14 -17.61 -0.54
CA VAL A 368 28.05 -17.16 0.51
C VAL A 368 28.39 -15.70 0.24
N ILE A 369 27.98 -14.82 1.15
CA ILE A 369 28.17 -13.37 1.05
C ILE A 369 29.10 -12.95 2.18
N ARG A 370 30.34 -12.59 1.82
CA ARG A 370 31.32 -12.08 2.78
C ARG A 370 31.13 -10.58 2.98
N TYR A 371 31.30 -10.10 4.20
CA TYR A 371 31.17 -8.69 4.54
C TYR A 371 32.26 -8.26 5.52
N VAL A 372 32.40 -6.95 5.71
CA VAL A 372 33.47 -6.30 6.52
C VAL A 372 33.34 -6.60 8.01
#